data_AF-A0A3Q3DC33-F1
#
_entry.id   AF-A0A3Q3DC33-F1
#
_cell.length_a   1.000
_cell.length_b   1.000
_cell.length_c   1.000
_cell.angle_alpha   90.00
_cell.angle_beta   90.00
_cell.angle_gamma   90.00
#
_symmetry.space_group_name_H-M   'P 1'
#
loop_
_entity.id
_entity.type
_entity.pdbx_description
1 polymer ?
#
loop_
_entity_poly.entity_id
_entity_poly.type
_entity_poly.pdbx_seq_one_letter_code
_entity_poly.pdbx_strand_id
1 'polypeptide(L)'
;ANDSNCMSLDFPTVLASFPLCDMIEEDLSQNPQFYKLMTSLAHHVDKTGLTRPLKTDVEKAEQELLSQRRVWLQSESLHRALQEMSQDHRVRKHHSVTTGFFCLYETMEKCLLVTQCARKLDPSNTTNKDRPSILGLTPQDVMALMPSEKNIQRMKQILPGELEKHLKTKCFSFLSYYRPECENQSDSLKTSQLSHLSAQLDEDKKKVECLKESSWEKRALLQRQTQLYLSELTNCVQLLQSFILENRLKIQPDLDRKKLDYFEGKCELILQKIMAEMVAIQLETYTTDSISAHKEIRKTLESELAACQAEKQVLESTLSSFEILGKEFEALAAEYGKLREKIEIKKWAQKEFTKYNA
;
A
#
# COMPACT_ATOMS: atom_id res chain seq x y z
N ALA A 1 -45.04 -30.73 45.41
CA ALA A 1 -46.04 -30.72 44.33
C ALA A 1 -46.09 -29.32 43.72
N ASN A 2 -45.22 -29.09 42.75
CA ASN A 2 -45.35 -28.16 41.61
C ASN A 2 -44.05 -28.29 40.81
N ASP A 3 -43.80 -29.53 40.39
CA ASP A 3 -42.94 -29.82 39.26
C ASP A 3 -43.77 -29.63 37.98
N SER A 4 -43.08 -29.46 36.86
CA SER A 4 -43.59 -29.38 35.48
C SER A 4 -44.10 -28.03 35.00
N ASN A 5 -43.17 -27.11 34.74
CA ASN A 5 -43.19 -26.36 33.48
C ASN A 5 -41.81 -25.77 33.14
N CYS A 6 -40.81 -26.64 32.97
CA CYS A 6 -39.56 -26.22 32.34
C CYS A 6 -39.68 -26.53 30.85
N MET A 7 -40.28 -25.62 30.09
CA MET A 7 -40.23 -25.63 28.63
C MET A 7 -38.74 -25.65 28.24
N SER A 8 -38.29 -26.75 27.66
CA SER A 8 -36.96 -26.88 27.08
C SER A 8 -36.86 -25.92 25.91
N LEU A 9 -36.17 -24.80 26.09
CA LEU A 9 -35.68 -24.00 24.97
C LEU A 9 -34.66 -24.85 24.21
N ASP A 10 -34.78 -24.92 22.88
CA ASP A 10 -33.84 -25.67 22.05
C ASP A 10 -32.48 -24.94 22.01
N PHE A 11 -31.37 -25.69 21.87
CA PHE A 11 -30.01 -25.16 21.72
C PHE A 11 -29.90 -23.92 20.79
N PRO A 12 -30.52 -23.90 19.59
CA PRO A 12 -30.48 -22.71 18.71
C PRO A 12 -31.19 -21.49 19.30
N THR A 13 -32.20 -21.67 20.15
CA THR A 13 -32.95 -20.55 20.76
C THR A 13 -32.13 -19.85 21.84
N VAL A 14 -31.28 -20.60 22.56
CA VAL A 14 -30.37 -20.08 23.58
C VAL A 14 -29.21 -19.32 22.93
N LEU A 15 -28.63 -19.86 21.86
CA LEU A 15 -27.56 -19.17 21.10
C LEU A 15 -28.06 -17.85 20.47
N ALA A 16 -29.28 -17.85 19.94
CA ALA A 16 -29.90 -16.64 19.38
C ALA A 16 -30.21 -15.55 20.42
N SER A 17 -30.22 -15.88 21.72
CA SER A 17 -30.43 -14.91 22.80
C SER A 17 -29.15 -14.19 23.24
N PHE A 18 -27.97 -14.64 22.82
CA PHE A 18 -26.67 -14.05 23.16
C PHE A 18 -25.77 -13.85 21.92
N PRO A 19 -26.09 -12.90 21.03
CA PRO A 19 -25.34 -12.68 19.78
C PRO A 19 -23.90 -12.17 19.98
N LEU A 20 -23.52 -11.80 21.21
CA LEU A 20 -22.17 -11.36 21.58
C LEU A 20 -21.26 -12.51 22.04
N CYS A 21 -21.81 -13.72 22.19
CA CYS A 21 -21.05 -14.91 22.55
C CYS A 21 -20.89 -15.76 21.28
N ASP A 22 -19.70 -15.72 20.67
CA ASP A 22 -19.31 -16.58 19.55
C ASP A 22 -19.15 -18.04 20.06
N MET A 23 -20.27 -18.71 20.33
CA MET A 23 -20.28 -20.10 20.81
C MET A 23 -20.89 -21.03 19.79
N ILE A 24 -20.29 -22.20 19.65
CA ILE A 24 -20.72 -23.27 18.76
C ILE A 24 -21.65 -24.22 19.55
N GLU A 25 -22.61 -24.87 18.88
CA GLU A 25 -23.50 -25.86 19.52
C GLU A 25 -22.72 -26.98 20.23
N GLU A 26 -21.52 -27.26 19.76
CA GLU A 26 -20.57 -28.23 20.32
C GLU A 26 -20.08 -27.82 21.72
N ASP A 27 -19.88 -26.53 22.00
CA ASP A 27 -19.42 -26.01 23.30
C ASP A 27 -20.51 -26.14 24.38
N LEU A 28 -21.78 -26.01 23.98
CA LEU A 28 -22.94 -26.20 24.84
C LEU A 28 -23.19 -27.67 25.18
N SER A 29 -22.84 -28.58 24.26
CA SER A 29 -22.96 -30.02 24.48
C SER A 29 -21.94 -30.55 25.49
N GLN A 30 -20.74 -29.97 25.55
CA GLN A 30 -19.68 -30.39 26.48
C GLN A 30 -19.91 -29.90 27.92
N ASN A 31 -20.67 -28.83 28.11
CA ASN A 31 -20.86 -28.19 29.42
C ASN A 31 -22.34 -28.05 29.82
N PRO A 32 -22.98 -29.10 30.37
CA PRO A 32 -24.42 -29.11 30.67
C PRO A 32 -24.83 -28.16 31.82
N GLN A 33 -23.93 -27.85 32.75
CA GLN A 33 -24.18 -26.87 33.82
C GLN A 33 -24.17 -25.44 33.28
N PHE A 34 -23.28 -25.16 32.33
CA PHE A 34 -23.21 -23.87 31.65
C PHE A 34 -24.44 -23.66 30.78
N TYR A 35 -24.93 -24.70 30.08
CA TYR A 35 -26.22 -24.66 29.39
C TYR A 35 -27.39 -24.29 30.32
N LYS A 36 -27.48 -24.89 31.51
CA LYS A 36 -28.52 -24.55 32.52
C LYS A 36 -28.42 -23.10 33.01
N LEU A 37 -27.20 -22.59 33.17
CA LEU A 37 -26.98 -21.20 33.56
C LEU A 37 -27.38 -20.26 32.42
N MET A 38 -27.03 -20.58 31.17
CA MET A 38 -27.43 -19.80 29.99
C MET A 38 -28.94 -19.83 29.75
N THR A 39 -29.63 -20.95 29.99
CA THR A 39 -31.09 -21.00 29.89
C THR A 39 -31.78 -20.20 30.99
N SER A 40 -31.20 -20.18 32.20
CA SER A 40 -31.67 -19.32 33.29
C SER A 40 -31.42 -17.83 33.00
N LEU A 41 -30.27 -17.48 32.41
CA LEU A 41 -29.95 -16.11 32.01
C LEU A 41 -30.78 -15.65 30.82
N ALA A 42 -31.07 -16.51 29.83
CA ALA A 42 -31.99 -16.20 28.73
C ALA A 42 -33.42 -15.91 29.22
N HIS A 43 -33.79 -16.44 30.39
CA HIS A 43 -35.05 -16.10 31.06
C HIS A 43 -35.06 -14.70 31.68
N HIS A 44 -33.89 -14.10 31.91
CA HIS A 44 -33.76 -12.81 32.56
C HIS A 44 -33.19 -11.71 31.66
N VAL A 45 -32.49 -12.08 30.58
CA VAL A 45 -31.69 -11.21 29.72
C VAL A 45 -32.11 -11.38 28.25
N ASP A 46 -32.32 -10.26 27.57
CA ASP A 46 -32.69 -10.22 26.14
C ASP A 46 -31.44 -10.13 25.24
N LYS A 47 -31.64 -10.23 23.91
CA LYS A 47 -30.60 -10.18 22.85
C LYS A 47 -29.61 -9.00 22.94
N THR A 48 -29.97 -7.95 23.66
CA THR A 48 -29.17 -6.74 23.88
C THR A 48 -28.39 -6.73 25.20
N GLY A 49 -28.47 -7.79 26.00
CA GLY A 49 -27.80 -7.90 27.30
C GLY A 49 -28.53 -7.19 28.45
N LEU A 50 -29.73 -6.63 28.23
CA LEU A 50 -30.52 -5.95 29.25
C LEU A 50 -31.43 -6.92 29.99
N THR A 51 -31.62 -6.68 31.29
CA THR A 51 -32.60 -7.42 32.08
C THR A 51 -34.02 -7.04 31.65
N ARG A 52 -34.95 -8.01 31.63
CA ARG A 52 -36.36 -7.78 31.26
C ARG A 52 -37.01 -6.56 31.95
N PRO A 53 -36.89 -6.33 33.27
CA PRO A 53 -37.47 -5.14 33.90
C PRO A 53 -36.81 -3.85 33.38
N LEU A 54 -35.49 -3.83 33.23
CA LEU A 54 -34.76 -2.67 32.74
C LEU A 54 -35.16 -2.33 31.30
N LYS A 55 -35.38 -3.34 30.44
CA LYS A 55 -35.92 -3.11 29.09
C LYS A 55 -37.32 -2.51 29.13
N THR A 56 -38.22 -3.02 29.98
CA THR A 56 -39.57 -2.44 30.09
C THR A 56 -39.53 -1.00 30.60
N ASP A 57 -38.57 -0.66 31.46
CA ASP A 57 -38.39 0.71 31.95
C ASP A 57 -37.77 1.61 30.88
N VAL A 58 -36.85 1.10 30.06
CA VAL A 58 -36.31 1.80 28.89
C VAL A 58 -37.40 2.06 27.86
N GLU A 59 -38.22 1.05 27.52
CA GLU A 59 -39.33 1.21 26.58
C GLU A 59 -40.37 2.22 27.10
N LYS A 60 -40.70 2.20 28.39
CA LYS A 60 -41.56 3.22 29.02
C LYS A 60 -40.94 4.62 28.95
N ALA A 61 -39.67 4.75 29.30
CA ALA A 61 -38.96 6.03 29.23
C ALA A 61 -38.87 6.56 27.79
N GLU A 62 -38.67 5.69 26.80
CA GLU A 62 -38.68 6.05 25.39
C GLU A 62 -40.08 6.49 24.94
N GLN A 63 -41.13 5.78 25.34
CA GLN A 63 -42.50 6.19 25.06
C GLN A 63 -42.85 7.54 25.69
N GLU A 64 -42.45 7.76 26.96
CA GLU A 64 -42.60 9.04 27.65
C GLU A 64 -41.83 10.14 26.92
N LEU A 65 -40.58 9.90 26.54
CA LEU A 65 -39.76 10.84 25.78
C LEU A 65 -40.39 11.17 24.42
N LEU A 66 -40.91 10.18 23.70
CA LEU A 66 -41.59 10.40 22.43
C LEU A 66 -42.87 11.22 22.61
N SER A 67 -43.63 10.96 23.67
CA SER A 67 -44.83 11.73 24.01
C SER A 67 -44.49 13.18 24.35
N GLN A 68 -43.48 13.42 25.19
CA GLN A 68 -42.99 14.74 25.56
C GLN A 68 -42.42 15.48 24.34
N ARG A 69 -41.66 14.79 23.51
CA ARG A 69 -41.13 15.34 22.26
C ARG A 69 -42.26 15.74 21.31
N ARG A 70 -43.32 14.96 21.20
CA ARG A 70 -44.49 15.30 20.37
C ARG A 70 -45.16 16.58 20.88
N VAL A 71 -45.42 16.65 22.19
CA VAL A 71 -46.03 17.84 22.82
C VAL A 71 -45.13 19.07 22.66
N TRP A 72 -43.82 18.90 22.88
CA TRP A 72 -42.85 19.96 22.68
C TRP A 72 -42.81 20.44 21.22
N LEU A 73 -42.71 19.53 20.25
CA LEU A 73 -42.72 19.87 18.82
C LEU A 73 -44.02 20.56 18.40
N GLN A 74 -45.17 20.16 18.95
CA GLN A 74 -46.43 20.86 18.72
C GLN A 74 -46.36 22.29 19.26
N SER A 75 -45.88 22.48 20.49
CA SER A 75 -45.76 23.82 21.08
C SER A 75 -44.74 24.71 20.35
N GLU A 76 -43.60 24.14 19.94
CA GLU A 76 -42.50 24.83 19.26
C GLU A 76 -42.88 25.19 17.82
N SER A 77 -43.56 24.30 17.10
CA SER A 77 -44.05 24.58 15.75
C SER A 77 -45.10 25.69 15.74
N LEU A 78 -46.02 25.69 16.71
CA LEU A 78 -46.97 26.79 16.89
C LEU A 78 -46.26 28.10 17.24
N HIS A 79 -45.28 28.07 18.15
CA HIS A 79 -44.51 29.27 18.50
C HIS A 79 -43.74 29.84 17.30
N ARG A 80 -43.04 29.00 16.53
CA ARG A 80 -42.36 29.44 15.30
C ARG A 80 -43.33 29.96 14.26
N ALA A 81 -44.47 29.29 14.04
CA ALA A 81 -45.46 29.75 13.08
C ALA A 81 -45.98 31.16 13.44
N LEU A 82 -46.22 31.44 14.73
CA LEU A 82 -46.60 32.77 15.22
C LEU A 82 -45.48 33.80 14.99
N GLN A 83 -44.22 33.42 15.26
CA GLN A 83 -43.06 34.30 15.04
C GLN A 83 -42.86 34.60 13.53
N GLU A 84 -42.97 33.60 12.67
CA GLU A 84 -42.88 33.76 11.22
C GLU A 84 -44.01 34.64 10.68
N MET A 85 -45.26 34.45 11.12
CA MET A 85 -46.36 35.35 10.73
C MET A 85 -46.09 36.80 11.14
N SER A 86 -45.47 37.04 12.30
CA SER A 86 -45.07 38.39 12.72
C SER A 86 -43.95 38.96 11.84
N GLN A 87 -42.99 38.13 11.41
CA GLN A 87 -41.89 38.54 10.53
C GLN A 87 -42.37 38.79 9.10
N ASP A 88 -43.20 37.91 8.55
CA ASP A 88 -43.82 38.07 7.24
C ASP A 88 -44.64 39.36 7.18
N HIS A 89 -45.36 39.69 8.25
CA HIS A 89 -46.07 40.96 8.35
C HIS A 89 -45.12 42.17 8.40
N ARG A 90 -44.01 42.09 9.15
CA ARG A 90 -43.00 43.16 9.17
C ARG A 90 -42.39 43.39 7.78
N VAL A 91 -42.07 42.33 7.05
CA VAL A 91 -41.57 42.42 5.67
C VAL A 91 -42.64 43.00 4.72
N ARG A 92 -43.89 42.55 4.84
CA ARG A 92 -45.00 43.02 4.01
C ARG A 92 -45.41 44.48 4.31
N LYS A 93 -45.26 44.95 5.56
CA LYS A 93 -45.43 46.36 5.98
C LYS A 93 -44.48 47.32 5.23
N HIS A 94 -43.33 46.85 4.77
CA HIS A 94 -42.44 47.64 3.91
C HIS A 94 -42.90 47.71 2.45
N HIS A 95 -43.86 46.88 2.03
CA HIS A 95 -44.29 46.73 0.64
C HIS A 95 -45.77 47.12 0.39
N SER A 96 -46.65 47.13 1.39
CA SER A 96 -48.03 47.61 1.26
C SER A 96 -48.65 48.14 2.57
N VAL A 97 -49.48 49.18 2.46
CA VAL A 97 -50.22 49.80 3.58
C VAL A 97 -51.60 49.15 3.68
N THR A 98 -51.77 48.14 4.53
CA THR A 98 -53.08 47.49 4.76
C THR A 98 -53.55 47.72 6.21
N THR A 99 -54.39 48.72 6.41
CA THR A 99 -54.70 49.35 7.71
C THR A 99 -55.59 48.55 8.69
N GLY A 100 -56.14 47.39 8.31
CA GLY A 100 -57.06 46.61 9.17
C GLY A 100 -56.38 45.53 10.04
N PHE A 101 -55.41 44.81 9.48
CA PHE A 101 -54.73 43.70 10.16
C PHE A 101 -53.53 44.13 11.00
N PHE A 102 -53.06 45.37 10.85
CA PHE A 102 -51.91 45.91 11.59
C PHE A 102 -52.11 45.83 13.11
N CYS A 103 -53.33 46.12 13.59
CA CYS A 103 -53.63 46.09 15.01
C CYS A 103 -53.49 44.67 15.61
N LEU A 104 -53.75 43.62 14.82
CA LEU A 104 -53.66 42.22 15.28
C LEU A 104 -52.20 41.76 15.40
N TYR A 105 -51.39 41.95 14.36
CA TYR A 105 -49.99 41.51 14.38
C TYR A 105 -49.14 42.34 15.35
N GLU A 106 -49.38 43.65 15.48
CA GLU A 106 -48.69 44.49 16.46
C GLU A 106 -49.09 44.15 17.91
N THR A 107 -50.36 43.79 18.14
CA THR A 107 -50.82 43.30 19.46
C THR A 107 -50.19 41.93 19.77
N MET A 108 -50.11 41.03 18.80
CA MET A 108 -49.47 39.71 18.95
C MET A 108 -47.97 39.83 19.24
N GLU A 109 -47.26 40.68 18.51
CA GLU A 109 -45.84 40.93 18.69
C GLU A 109 -45.53 41.49 20.09
N LYS A 110 -46.31 42.46 20.55
CA LYS A 110 -46.21 43.01 21.91
C LYS A 110 -46.47 41.94 22.98
N CYS A 111 -47.50 41.10 22.79
CA CYS A 111 -47.77 39.97 23.71
C CYS A 111 -46.61 38.96 23.75
N LEU A 112 -46.02 38.61 22.59
CA LEU A 112 -44.89 37.68 22.54
C LEU A 112 -43.63 38.26 23.19
N LEU A 113 -43.34 39.54 22.99
CA LEU A 113 -42.19 40.21 23.61
C LEU A 113 -42.37 40.35 25.12
N VAL A 114 -43.55 40.78 25.58
CA VAL A 114 -43.86 40.92 27.01
C VAL A 114 -43.76 39.58 27.72
N THR A 115 -44.31 38.52 27.15
CA THR A 115 -44.24 37.16 27.73
C THR A 115 -42.83 36.57 27.71
N GLN A 116 -42.04 36.81 26.65
CA GLN A 116 -40.63 36.42 26.62
C GLN A 116 -39.80 37.17 27.66
N CYS A 117 -40.03 38.47 27.84
CA CYS A 117 -39.38 39.28 28.87
C CYS A 117 -39.77 38.82 30.28
N ALA A 118 -41.07 38.58 30.52
CA ALA A 118 -41.56 38.04 31.80
C ALA A 118 -40.94 36.67 32.11
N ARG A 119 -40.83 35.76 31.12
CA ARG A 119 -40.21 34.43 31.28
C ARG A 119 -38.71 34.49 31.55
N LYS A 120 -37.99 35.47 30.98
CA LYS A 120 -36.56 35.70 31.26
C LYS A 120 -36.32 36.32 32.63
N LEU A 121 -37.32 37.03 33.16
CA LEU A 121 -37.32 37.63 34.50
C LEU A 121 -37.88 36.68 35.57
N ASP A 122 -38.49 35.57 35.18
CA ASP A 122 -39.05 34.57 36.10
C ASP A 122 -37.92 33.79 36.80
N PRO A 123 -37.76 33.90 38.14
CA PRO A 123 -36.68 33.26 38.88
C PRO A 123 -36.79 31.73 38.91
N SER A 124 -37.92 31.15 38.52
CA SER A 124 -38.22 29.71 38.55
C SER A 124 -37.34 28.84 37.63
N ASN A 125 -36.77 29.42 36.56
CA ASN A 125 -35.97 28.67 35.58
C ASN A 125 -34.48 28.58 35.94
N THR A 126 -34.04 29.26 37.00
CA THR A 126 -32.66 29.19 37.48
C THR A 126 -32.67 28.70 38.92
N THR A 127 -31.95 27.64 39.21
CA THR A 127 -31.88 26.95 40.52
C THR A 127 -31.41 27.83 41.70
N ASN A 128 -31.18 29.13 41.50
CA ASN A 128 -30.68 30.06 42.49
C ASN A 128 -31.77 31.10 42.84
N LYS A 129 -32.34 30.98 44.04
CA LYS A 129 -33.37 31.87 44.60
C LYS A 129 -32.88 33.29 44.92
N ASP A 130 -31.58 33.57 44.76
CA ASP A 130 -30.91 34.81 45.18
C ASP A 130 -30.24 35.61 44.04
N ARG A 131 -30.82 35.63 42.83
CA ARG A 131 -30.42 36.65 41.84
C ARG A 131 -31.30 37.90 41.97
N PRO A 132 -30.74 39.10 42.20
CA PRO A 132 -31.51 40.33 42.14
C PRO A 132 -32.10 40.51 40.74
N SER A 133 -33.33 40.98 40.66
CA SER A 133 -34.04 41.28 39.41
C SER A 133 -33.13 42.09 38.48
N ILE A 134 -32.91 41.61 37.26
CA ILE A 134 -32.15 42.34 36.25
C ILE A 134 -32.84 43.70 36.09
N LEU A 135 -32.14 44.79 36.46
CA LEU A 135 -32.64 46.18 36.46
C LEU A 135 -33.76 46.51 37.46
N GLY A 136 -34.02 45.68 38.49
CA GLY A 136 -35.08 45.95 39.48
C GLY A 136 -36.52 45.77 38.96
N LEU A 137 -36.67 45.26 37.73
CA LEU A 137 -37.98 45.01 37.10
C LEU A 137 -38.56 43.70 37.61
N THR A 138 -39.79 43.73 38.14
CA THR A 138 -40.52 42.51 38.47
C THR A 138 -41.29 42.01 37.25
N PRO A 139 -41.58 40.69 37.15
CA PRO A 139 -42.45 40.15 36.10
C PRO A 139 -43.83 40.82 36.06
N GLN A 140 -44.31 41.36 37.19
CA GLN A 140 -45.59 42.07 37.30
C GLN A 140 -45.55 43.43 36.58
N ASP A 141 -44.42 44.15 36.65
CA ASP A 141 -44.24 45.45 35.97
C ASP A 141 -44.22 45.29 34.44
N VAL A 142 -43.65 44.19 33.95
CA VAL A 142 -43.62 43.88 32.51
C VAL A 142 -45.00 43.43 32.01
N MET A 143 -45.77 42.72 32.84
CA MET A 143 -47.15 42.34 32.53
C MET A 143 -48.10 43.56 32.47
N ALA A 144 -47.79 44.66 33.16
CA ALA A 144 -48.54 45.91 33.06
C ALA A 144 -48.43 46.58 31.66
N LEU A 145 -47.43 46.20 30.85
CA LEU A 145 -47.26 46.66 29.46
C LEU A 145 -48.07 45.86 28.44
N MET A 146 -48.92 44.94 28.89
CA MET A 146 -49.79 44.17 27.99
C MET A 146 -50.78 45.09 27.25
N PRO A 147 -51.06 44.81 25.95
CA PRO A 147 -52.10 45.51 25.20
C PRO A 147 -53.48 45.41 25.88
N SER A 148 -54.41 46.29 25.51
CA SER A 148 -55.75 46.31 26.12
C SER A 148 -56.46 44.95 26.02
N GLU A 149 -57.15 44.54 27.10
CA GLU A 149 -57.81 43.23 27.20
C GLU A 149 -58.82 42.98 26.05
N LYS A 150 -59.47 44.04 25.58
CA LYS A 150 -60.38 43.99 24.41
C LYS A 150 -59.66 43.61 23.11
N ASN A 151 -58.42 44.08 22.92
CA ASN A 151 -57.61 43.75 21.75
C ASN A 151 -57.04 42.33 21.85
N ILE A 152 -56.71 41.86 23.05
CA ILE A 152 -56.27 40.49 23.31
C ILE A 152 -57.40 39.50 23.00
N GLN A 153 -58.63 39.79 23.42
CA GLN A 153 -59.78 38.92 23.15
C GLN A 153 -60.14 38.86 21.66
N ARG A 154 -60.11 39.99 20.96
CA ARG A 154 -60.30 40.03 19.49
C ARG A 154 -59.19 39.27 18.75
N MET A 155 -57.94 39.44 19.18
CA MET A 155 -56.81 38.68 18.64
C MET A 155 -56.99 37.18 18.87
N LYS A 156 -57.37 36.74 20.08
CA LYS A 156 -57.61 35.32 20.40
C LYS A 156 -58.71 34.68 19.54
N GLN A 157 -59.72 35.44 19.13
CA GLN A 157 -60.79 34.94 18.26
C GLN A 157 -60.37 34.80 16.79
N ILE A 158 -59.50 35.69 16.29
CA ILE A 158 -59.09 35.73 14.87
C ILE A 158 -57.84 34.87 14.62
N LEU A 159 -56.93 34.81 15.59
CA LEU A 159 -55.63 34.15 15.48
C LEU A 159 -55.69 32.68 15.04
N PRO A 160 -56.60 31.83 15.55
CA PRO A 160 -56.66 30.42 15.14
C PRO A 160 -56.95 30.26 13.64
N GLY A 161 -57.85 31.09 13.09
CA GLY A 161 -58.21 31.01 11.66
C GLY A 161 -57.09 31.47 10.73
N GLU A 162 -56.36 32.52 11.09
CA GLU A 162 -55.22 32.98 10.30
C GLU A 162 -54.02 32.05 10.44
N LEU A 163 -53.78 31.52 11.63
CA LEU A 163 -52.74 30.50 11.87
C LEU A 163 -53.02 29.23 11.05
N GLU A 164 -54.28 28.77 11.03
CA GLU A 164 -54.67 27.60 10.24
C GLU A 164 -54.46 27.82 8.74
N LYS A 165 -54.78 29.00 8.20
CA LYS A 165 -54.50 29.34 6.80
C LYS A 165 -53.00 29.33 6.50
N HIS A 166 -52.20 29.97 7.35
CA HIS A 166 -50.73 30.02 7.19
C HIS A 166 -50.12 28.62 7.21
N LEU A 167 -50.52 27.79 8.18
CA LEU A 167 -50.08 26.40 8.27
C LEU A 167 -50.50 25.59 7.05
N LYS A 168 -51.74 25.75 6.55
CA LYS A 168 -52.20 25.10 5.31
C LYS A 168 -51.34 25.48 4.12
N THR A 169 -51.05 26.77 3.92
CA THR A 169 -50.18 27.23 2.82
C THR A 169 -48.79 26.61 2.90
N LYS A 170 -48.20 26.53 4.10
CA LYS A 170 -46.89 25.88 4.29
C LYS A 170 -46.95 24.38 4.00
N CYS A 171 -47.94 23.68 4.54
CA CYS A 171 -48.12 22.27 4.26
C CYS A 171 -48.29 22.02 2.75
N PHE A 172 -49.07 22.85 2.05
CA PHE A 172 -49.19 22.75 0.59
C PHE A 172 -47.87 23.04 -0.14
N SER A 173 -47.03 23.96 0.34
CA SER A 173 -45.69 24.20 -0.23
C SER A 173 -44.74 23.02 -0.02
N PHE A 174 -44.84 22.33 1.12
CA PHE A 174 -44.10 21.09 1.34
C PHE A 174 -44.61 19.99 0.40
N LEU A 175 -45.93 19.87 0.26
CA LEU A 175 -46.54 18.90 -0.65
C LEU A 175 -46.08 19.15 -2.10
N SER A 176 -46.06 20.39 -2.58
CA SER A 176 -45.63 20.71 -3.95
C SER A 176 -44.14 20.43 -4.18
N TYR A 177 -43.28 20.59 -3.16
CA TYR A 177 -41.88 20.19 -3.24
C TYR A 177 -41.71 18.67 -3.43
N TYR A 178 -42.49 17.86 -2.72
CA TYR A 178 -42.43 16.39 -2.83
C TYR A 178 -43.19 15.85 -4.04
N ARG A 179 -44.27 16.51 -4.45
CA ARG A 179 -45.12 16.15 -5.60
C ARG A 179 -45.59 17.42 -6.32
N PRO A 180 -44.90 17.87 -7.37
CA PRO A 180 -45.28 19.06 -8.12
C PRO A 180 -46.64 18.90 -8.83
N GLU A 181 -47.10 17.67 -9.08
CA GLU A 181 -48.39 17.37 -9.71
C GLU A 181 -49.59 17.75 -8.84
N CYS A 182 -49.35 18.05 -7.56
CA CYS A 182 -50.38 18.42 -6.60
C CYS A 182 -50.80 19.89 -6.68
N GLU A 183 -50.07 20.76 -7.39
CA GLU A 183 -50.35 22.22 -7.40
C GLU A 183 -51.74 22.56 -7.93
N ASN A 184 -52.21 21.84 -8.96
CA ASN A 184 -53.50 22.06 -9.63
C ASN A 184 -54.70 21.42 -8.91
N GLN A 185 -54.48 20.69 -7.82
CA GLN A 185 -55.53 19.91 -7.15
C GLN A 185 -56.28 20.75 -6.12
N SER A 186 -57.51 20.34 -5.79
CA SER A 186 -58.34 21.00 -4.78
C SER A 186 -57.68 20.91 -3.39
N ASP A 187 -57.94 21.90 -2.54
CA ASP A 187 -57.39 21.94 -1.18
C ASP A 187 -57.76 20.70 -0.35
N SER A 188 -58.95 20.11 -0.58
CA SER A 188 -59.37 18.86 0.05
C SER A 188 -58.50 17.66 -0.32
N LEU A 189 -58.12 17.54 -1.61
CA LEU A 189 -57.22 16.48 -2.09
C LEU A 189 -55.78 16.70 -1.59
N LYS A 190 -55.34 17.96 -1.52
CA LYS A 190 -54.03 18.28 -0.93
C LYS A 190 -53.98 17.90 0.55
N THR A 191 -55.06 18.11 1.31
CA THR A 191 -55.11 17.71 2.73
C THR A 191 -55.11 16.19 2.94
N SER A 192 -55.76 15.41 2.06
CA SER A 192 -55.70 13.94 2.15
C SER A 192 -54.35 13.37 1.70
N GLN A 193 -53.67 14.04 0.76
CA GLN A 193 -52.31 13.67 0.37
C GLN A 193 -51.28 14.03 1.44
N LEU A 194 -51.49 15.11 2.17
CA LEU A 194 -50.65 15.50 3.31
C LEU A 194 -50.67 14.49 4.45
N SER A 195 -51.83 13.91 4.76
CA SER A 195 -51.90 12.85 5.77
C SER A 195 -51.14 11.59 5.33
N HIS A 196 -51.20 11.25 4.04
CA HIS A 196 -50.43 10.14 3.46
C HIS A 196 -48.92 10.44 3.35
N LEU A 197 -48.50 11.71 3.24
CA LEU A 197 -47.09 12.08 3.09
C LEU A 197 -46.24 11.60 4.28
N SER A 198 -46.79 11.65 5.49
CA SER A 198 -46.10 11.15 6.69
C SER A 198 -45.78 9.66 6.60
N ALA A 199 -46.75 8.83 6.19
CA ALA A 199 -46.57 7.40 5.99
C ALA A 199 -45.55 7.10 4.88
N GLN A 200 -45.60 7.83 3.76
CA GLN A 200 -44.62 7.67 2.69
C GLN A 200 -43.21 8.05 3.14
N LEU A 201 -43.05 9.13 3.92
CA LEU A 201 -41.76 9.53 4.47
C LEU A 201 -41.17 8.45 5.37
N ASP A 202 -42.01 7.81 6.20
CA ASP A 202 -41.60 6.71 7.06
C ASP A 202 -41.18 5.48 6.24
N GLU A 203 -41.91 5.15 5.16
CA GLU A 203 -41.52 4.08 4.23
C GLU A 203 -40.18 4.38 3.55
N ASP A 204 -39.99 5.61 3.05
CA ASP A 204 -38.76 5.99 2.37
C ASP A 204 -37.58 6.06 3.34
N LYS A 205 -37.81 6.49 4.59
CA LYS A 205 -36.81 6.41 5.66
C LYS A 205 -36.39 4.97 5.93
N LYS A 206 -37.36 4.05 6.06
CA LYS A 206 -37.07 2.61 6.24
C LYS A 206 -36.30 2.04 5.06
N LYS A 207 -36.70 2.35 3.82
CA LYS A 207 -35.98 1.94 2.60
C LYS A 207 -34.53 2.43 2.62
N VAL A 208 -34.30 3.68 3.00
CA VAL A 208 -32.95 4.25 3.12
C VAL A 208 -32.13 3.54 4.20
N GLU A 209 -32.72 3.23 5.35
CA GLU A 209 -32.06 2.46 6.42
C GLU A 209 -31.69 1.05 5.95
N CYS A 210 -32.63 0.31 5.33
CA CYS A 210 -32.34 -1.03 4.77
C CYS A 210 -31.28 -1.00 3.66
N LEU A 211 -31.31 0.02 2.79
CA LEU A 211 -30.29 0.19 1.75
C LEU A 211 -28.92 0.51 2.35
N LYS A 212 -28.88 1.31 3.43
CA LYS A 212 -27.64 1.57 4.16
C LYS A 212 -27.08 0.28 4.73
N GLU A 213 -27.88 -0.51 5.44
CA GLU A 213 -27.47 -1.81 5.99
C GLU A 213 -26.92 -2.75 4.91
N SER A 214 -27.65 -2.93 3.80
CA SER A 214 -27.17 -3.73 2.66
C SER A 214 -25.86 -3.19 2.06
N SER A 215 -25.69 -1.86 2.01
CA SER A 215 -24.45 -1.26 1.52
C SER A 215 -23.26 -1.50 2.46
N TRP A 216 -23.50 -1.53 3.77
CA TRP A 216 -22.49 -1.86 4.77
C TRP A 216 -22.06 -3.33 4.65
N GLU A 217 -23.02 -4.25 4.50
CA GLU A 217 -22.75 -5.68 4.28
C GLU A 217 -21.92 -5.92 3.01
N LYS A 218 -22.33 -5.32 1.88
CA LYS A 218 -21.59 -5.43 0.61
C LYS A 218 -20.18 -4.86 0.72
N ARG A 219 -20.00 -3.75 1.43
CA ARG A 219 -18.67 -3.16 1.68
C ARG A 219 -17.80 -4.10 2.52
N ALA A 220 -18.35 -4.70 3.58
CA ALA A 220 -17.64 -5.65 4.41
C ALA A 220 -17.23 -6.91 3.62
N LEU A 221 -18.13 -7.44 2.79
CA LEU A 221 -17.85 -8.57 1.91
C LEU A 221 -16.73 -8.24 0.91
N LEU A 222 -16.80 -7.08 0.25
CA LEU A 222 -15.78 -6.60 -0.68
C LEU A 222 -14.41 -6.47 0.01
N GLN A 223 -14.39 -5.92 1.23
CA GLN A 223 -13.16 -5.78 2.00
C GLN A 223 -12.56 -7.15 2.34
N ARG A 224 -13.38 -8.12 2.78
CA ARG A 224 -12.93 -9.49 3.05
C ARG A 224 -12.39 -10.17 1.80
N GLN A 225 -13.08 -10.06 0.67
CA GLN A 225 -12.65 -10.63 -0.59
C GLN A 225 -11.33 -10.01 -1.07
N THR A 226 -11.18 -8.68 -0.92
CA THR A 226 -9.95 -7.97 -1.25
C THR A 226 -8.78 -8.47 -0.39
N GLN A 227 -9.00 -8.64 0.91
CA GLN A 227 -7.98 -9.17 1.82
C GLN A 227 -7.55 -10.60 1.44
N LEU A 228 -8.49 -11.47 1.06
CA LEU A 228 -8.19 -12.81 0.58
C LEU A 228 -7.36 -12.80 -0.70
N TYR A 229 -7.72 -11.97 -1.69
CA TYR A 229 -6.92 -11.87 -2.91
C TYR A 229 -5.51 -11.35 -2.64
N LEU A 230 -5.37 -10.36 -1.76
CA LEU A 230 -4.07 -9.83 -1.37
C LEU A 230 -3.22 -10.86 -0.61
N SER A 231 -3.83 -11.66 0.27
CA SER A 231 -3.11 -12.74 0.96
C SER A 231 -2.64 -13.82 0.00
N GLU A 232 -3.50 -14.25 -0.94
CA GLU A 232 -3.10 -15.22 -1.96
C GLU A 232 -2.00 -14.70 -2.88
N LEU A 233 -2.09 -13.43 -3.31
CA LEU A 233 -1.04 -12.82 -4.12
C LEU A 233 0.29 -12.76 -3.34
N THR A 234 0.24 -12.43 -2.05
CA THR A 234 1.42 -12.40 -1.18
C THR A 234 2.03 -13.79 -1.04
N ASN A 235 1.21 -14.84 -0.87
CA ASN A 235 1.65 -16.23 -0.83
C ASN A 235 2.33 -16.63 -2.14
N CYS A 236 1.76 -16.28 -3.29
CA CYS A 236 2.36 -16.53 -4.61
C CYS A 236 3.72 -15.86 -4.76
N VAL A 237 3.87 -14.61 -4.31
CA VAL A 237 5.16 -13.91 -4.33
C VAL A 237 6.17 -14.58 -3.42
N GLN A 238 5.77 -15.00 -2.22
CA GLN A 238 6.65 -15.73 -1.29
C GLN A 238 7.11 -17.07 -1.87
N LEU A 239 6.23 -17.82 -2.53
CA LEU A 239 6.57 -19.05 -3.24
C LEU A 239 7.54 -18.77 -4.39
N LEU A 240 7.29 -17.76 -5.22
CA LEU A 240 8.23 -17.40 -6.29
C LEU A 240 9.60 -17.00 -5.73
N GLN A 241 9.61 -16.26 -4.62
CA GLN A 241 10.84 -15.88 -3.95
C GLN A 241 11.60 -17.10 -3.40
N SER A 242 10.92 -18.05 -2.76
CA SER A 242 11.56 -19.28 -2.28
C SER A 242 12.11 -20.12 -3.44
N PHE A 243 11.35 -20.26 -4.54
CA PHE A 243 11.81 -20.96 -5.74
C PHE A 243 13.08 -20.34 -6.33
N ILE A 244 13.18 -19.00 -6.38
CA ILE A 244 14.37 -18.30 -6.87
C ILE A 244 15.54 -18.53 -5.91
N LEU A 245 15.34 -18.32 -4.62
CA LEU A 245 16.39 -18.45 -3.61
C LEU A 245 16.93 -19.88 -3.51
N GLU A 246 16.06 -20.88 -3.53
CA GLU A 246 16.46 -22.29 -3.38
C GLU A 246 17.00 -22.86 -4.69
N ASN A 247 16.27 -22.75 -5.79
CA ASN A 247 16.67 -23.42 -7.02
C ASN A 247 17.74 -22.65 -7.79
N ARG A 248 17.56 -21.32 -7.99
CA ARG A 248 18.48 -20.54 -8.82
C ARG A 248 19.76 -20.14 -8.08
N LEU A 249 19.67 -19.79 -6.81
CA LEU A 249 20.81 -19.26 -6.07
C LEU A 249 21.56 -20.29 -5.22
N LYS A 250 20.96 -21.43 -4.86
CA LYS A 250 21.64 -22.48 -4.08
C LYS A 250 21.87 -23.74 -4.91
N ILE A 251 20.80 -24.41 -5.33
CA ILE A 251 20.92 -25.73 -5.96
C ILE A 251 21.66 -25.66 -7.31
N GLN A 252 21.34 -24.67 -8.16
CA GLN A 252 22.00 -24.52 -9.46
C GLN A 252 23.52 -24.31 -9.35
N PRO A 253 24.05 -23.34 -8.57
CA PRO A 253 25.50 -23.17 -8.44
C PRO A 253 26.17 -24.34 -7.74
N ASP A 254 25.52 -25.01 -6.78
CA ASP A 254 26.06 -26.23 -6.16
C ASP A 254 26.20 -27.36 -7.18
N LEU A 255 25.22 -27.51 -8.07
CA LEU A 255 25.21 -28.51 -9.12
C LEU A 255 26.22 -28.18 -10.22
N ASP A 256 26.36 -26.91 -10.57
CA ASP A 256 27.38 -26.45 -11.53
C ASP A 256 28.79 -26.57 -10.96
N ARG A 257 28.98 -26.31 -9.66
CA ARG A 257 30.24 -26.58 -8.95
C ARG A 257 30.61 -28.05 -9.00
N LYS A 258 29.68 -28.96 -8.67
CA LYS A 258 29.92 -30.41 -8.77
C LYS A 258 30.25 -30.87 -10.21
N LYS A 259 29.63 -30.26 -11.23
CA LYS A 259 29.98 -30.53 -12.63
C LYS A 259 31.40 -30.06 -12.97
N LEU A 260 31.80 -28.88 -12.49
CA LEU A 260 33.15 -28.37 -12.67
C LEU A 260 34.17 -29.29 -12.02
N ASP A 261 33.95 -29.69 -10.76
CA ASP A 261 34.82 -30.62 -10.04
C ASP A 261 34.95 -31.96 -10.81
N TYR A 262 33.85 -32.46 -11.36
CA TYR A 262 33.86 -33.67 -12.21
C TYR A 262 34.66 -33.49 -13.50
N PHE A 263 34.51 -32.35 -14.18
CA PHE A 263 35.27 -32.07 -15.41
C PHE A 263 36.76 -31.84 -15.12
N GLU A 264 37.09 -31.17 -14.02
CA GLU A 264 38.47 -30.99 -13.56
C GLU A 264 39.13 -32.35 -13.32
N GLY A 265 38.50 -33.23 -12.54
CA GLY A 265 39.01 -34.59 -12.33
C GLY A 265 39.11 -35.41 -13.61
N LYS A 266 38.17 -35.24 -14.57
CA LYS A 266 38.26 -35.88 -15.89
C LYS A 266 39.44 -35.36 -16.71
N CYS A 267 39.70 -34.05 -16.67
CA CYS A 267 40.86 -33.44 -17.33
C CYS A 267 42.17 -33.91 -16.72
N GLU A 268 42.27 -33.97 -15.39
CA GLU A 268 43.43 -34.51 -14.67
C GLU A 268 43.71 -35.96 -15.07
N LEU A 269 42.68 -36.81 -15.10
CA LEU A 269 42.83 -38.21 -15.53
C LEU A 269 43.32 -38.33 -16.98
N ILE A 270 42.81 -37.50 -17.88
CA ILE A 270 43.25 -37.47 -19.28
C ILE A 270 44.70 -37.00 -19.37
N LEU A 271 45.09 -35.97 -18.62
CA LEU A 271 46.46 -35.48 -18.57
C LEU A 271 47.41 -36.58 -18.07
N GLN A 272 47.06 -37.26 -16.99
CA GLN A 272 47.83 -38.40 -16.47
C GLN A 272 47.92 -39.53 -17.49
N LYS A 273 46.84 -39.81 -18.22
CA LYS A 273 46.86 -40.79 -19.31
C LYS A 273 47.82 -40.39 -20.42
N ILE A 274 47.78 -39.14 -20.88
CA ILE A 274 48.70 -38.64 -21.92
C ILE A 274 50.16 -38.73 -21.44
N MET A 275 50.43 -38.36 -20.19
CA MET A 275 51.77 -38.47 -19.61
C MET A 275 52.24 -39.94 -19.54
N ALA A 276 51.37 -40.86 -19.15
CA ALA A 276 51.68 -42.29 -19.10
C ALA A 276 52.00 -42.85 -20.51
N GLU A 277 51.18 -42.52 -21.51
CA GLU A 277 51.41 -42.92 -22.90
C GLU A 277 52.71 -42.33 -23.46
N MET A 278 53.02 -41.07 -23.14
CA MET A 278 54.29 -40.44 -23.53
C MET A 278 55.51 -41.16 -22.94
N VAL A 279 55.44 -41.54 -21.65
CA VAL A 279 56.51 -42.34 -21.03
C VAL A 279 56.59 -43.73 -21.64
N ALA A 280 55.46 -44.37 -21.95
CA ALA A 280 55.43 -45.66 -22.63
C ALA A 280 56.13 -45.60 -24.00
N ILE A 281 55.81 -44.59 -24.82
CA ILE A 281 56.46 -44.37 -26.11
C ILE A 281 57.97 -44.15 -25.94
N GLN A 282 58.40 -43.40 -24.92
CA GLN A 282 59.82 -43.19 -24.63
C GLN A 282 60.53 -44.50 -24.25
N LEU A 283 59.90 -45.36 -23.44
CA LEU A 283 60.44 -46.66 -23.07
C LEU A 283 60.51 -47.62 -24.28
N GLU A 284 59.53 -47.55 -25.19
CA GLU A 284 59.51 -48.34 -26.43
C GLU A 284 60.59 -47.89 -27.43
N THR A 285 60.81 -46.57 -27.58
CA THR A 285 61.80 -46.03 -28.52
C THR A 285 63.24 -46.13 -27.99
N TYR A 286 63.44 -45.88 -26.70
CA TYR A 286 64.75 -45.94 -26.04
C TYR A 286 64.91 -47.22 -25.23
N THR A 287 64.95 -48.35 -25.91
CA THR A 287 65.31 -49.63 -25.28
C THR A 287 66.76 -49.62 -24.79
N THR A 288 67.08 -50.52 -23.85
CA THR A 288 68.46 -50.68 -23.33
C THR A 288 69.47 -50.85 -24.45
N ASP A 289 69.06 -51.55 -25.49
CA ASP A 289 69.89 -51.88 -26.63
C ASP A 289 70.09 -50.65 -27.51
N SER A 290 69.04 -49.87 -27.82
CA SER A 290 69.18 -48.63 -28.60
C SER A 290 70.01 -47.57 -27.85
N ILE A 291 69.85 -47.48 -26.52
CA ILE A 291 70.70 -46.62 -25.69
C ILE A 291 72.16 -47.08 -25.72
N SER A 292 72.42 -48.39 -25.60
CA SER A 292 73.78 -48.93 -25.67
C SER A 292 74.44 -48.67 -27.03
N ALA A 293 73.68 -48.83 -28.13
CA ALA A 293 74.12 -48.53 -29.48
C ALA A 293 74.40 -47.03 -29.65
N HIS A 294 73.52 -46.15 -29.19
CA HIS A 294 73.74 -44.70 -29.22
C HIS A 294 74.95 -44.26 -28.39
N LYS A 295 75.22 -44.92 -27.25
CA LYS A 295 76.43 -44.67 -26.45
C LYS A 295 77.69 -45.04 -27.22
N GLU A 296 77.70 -46.18 -27.91
CA GLU A 296 78.87 -46.55 -28.71
C GLU A 296 79.05 -45.69 -29.96
N ILE A 297 77.96 -45.35 -30.67
CA ILE A 297 78.02 -44.39 -31.78
C ILE A 297 78.57 -43.05 -31.31
N ARG A 298 78.14 -42.56 -30.13
CA ARG A 298 78.68 -41.33 -29.55
C ARG A 298 80.17 -41.45 -29.29
N LYS A 299 80.60 -42.54 -28.66
CA LYS A 299 82.01 -42.77 -28.34
C LYS A 299 82.89 -42.85 -29.59
N THR A 300 82.42 -43.51 -30.66
CA THR A 300 83.16 -43.57 -31.93
C THR A 300 83.25 -42.19 -32.57
N LEU A 301 82.14 -41.45 -32.65
CA LEU A 301 82.13 -40.09 -33.20
C LEU A 301 83.03 -39.13 -32.40
N GLU A 302 83.01 -39.21 -31.07
CA GLU A 302 83.90 -38.42 -30.20
C GLU A 302 85.38 -38.76 -30.45
N SER A 303 85.70 -40.04 -30.66
CA SER A 303 87.07 -40.46 -30.98
C SER A 303 87.53 -40.00 -32.37
N GLU A 304 86.66 -40.07 -33.38
CA GLU A 304 86.94 -39.58 -34.73
C GLU A 304 87.07 -38.06 -34.76
N LEU A 305 86.22 -37.35 -34.01
CA LEU A 305 86.31 -35.90 -33.86
C LEU A 305 87.65 -35.50 -33.21
N ALA A 306 88.07 -36.20 -32.16
CA ALA A 306 89.35 -35.94 -31.51
C ALA A 306 90.54 -36.21 -32.46
N ALA A 307 90.49 -37.30 -33.24
CA ALA A 307 91.49 -37.61 -34.25
C ALA A 307 91.54 -36.52 -35.35
N CYS A 308 90.39 -36.12 -35.88
CA CYS A 308 90.28 -35.08 -36.89
C CYS A 308 90.75 -33.71 -36.36
N GLN A 309 90.47 -33.39 -35.09
CA GLN A 309 91.00 -32.19 -34.43
C GLN A 309 92.53 -32.24 -34.30
N ALA A 310 93.10 -33.40 -33.96
CA ALA A 310 94.54 -33.57 -33.88
C ALA A 310 95.20 -33.45 -35.27
N GLU A 311 94.63 -34.08 -36.30
CA GLU A 311 95.09 -33.93 -37.69
C GLU A 311 95.00 -32.49 -38.17
N LYS A 312 93.90 -31.80 -37.87
CA LYS A 312 93.75 -30.38 -38.15
C LYS A 312 94.85 -29.56 -37.48
N GLN A 313 95.13 -29.77 -36.19
CA GLN A 313 96.21 -29.06 -35.49
C GLN A 313 97.58 -29.34 -36.12
N VAL A 314 97.85 -30.58 -36.54
CA VAL A 314 99.07 -30.93 -37.26
C VAL A 314 99.16 -30.18 -38.58
N LEU A 315 98.10 -30.16 -39.38
CA LEU A 315 98.06 -29.45 -40.65
C LEU A 315 98.18 -27.92 -40.48
N GLU A 316 97.55 -27.34 -39.46
CA GLU A 316 97.72 -25.92 -39.13
C GLU A 316 99.18 -25.62 -38.75
N SER A 317 99.83 -26.50 -37.99
CA SER A 317 101.25 -26.34 -37.65
C SER A 317 102.16 -26.45 -38.88
N THR A 318 101.91 -27.39 -39.80
CA THR A 318 102.69 -27.51 -41.04
C THR A 318 102.46 -26.32 -41.96
N LEU A 319 101.22 -25.85 -42.10
CA LEU A 319 100.90 -24.65 -42.87
C LEU A 319 101.61 -23.42 -42.31
N SER A 320 101.61 -23.24 -40.98
CA SER A 320 102.35 -22.15 -40.34
C SER A 320 103.86 -22.22 -40.60
N SER A 321 104.43 -23.43 -40.70
CA SER A 321 105.84 -23.60 -41.07
C SER A 321 106.13 -23.20 -42.52
N PHE A 322 105.20 -23.48 -43.45
CA PHE A 322 105.31 -23.04 -44.85
C PHE A 322 105.11 -21.52 -44.99
N GLU A 323 104.23 -20.91 -44.22
CA GLU A 323 104.06 -19.44 -44.19
C GLU A 323 105.35 -18.73 -43.78
N ILE A 324 106.12 -19.30 -42.84
CA ILE A 324 107.43 -18.75 -42.45
C ILE A 324 108.41 -18.79 -43.63
N LEU A 325 108.51 -19.93 -44.34
CA LEU A 325 109.36 -20.02 -45.54
C LEU A 325 108.91 -19.06 -46.65
N GLY A 326 107.59 -18.83 -46.81
CA GLY A 326 107.06 -17.91 -47.81
C GLY A 326 107.65 -16.50 -47.70
N LYS A 327 107.81 -16.00 -46.46
CA LYS A 327 108.42 -14.67 -46.22
C LYS A 327 109.90 -14.64 -46.58
N GLU A 328 110.63 -15.71 -46.34
CA GLU A 328 112.04 -15.83 -46.75
C GLU A 328 112.18 -15.85 -48.28
N PHE A 329 111.30 -16.58 -48.98
CA PHE A 329 111.26 -16.58 -50.44
C PHE A 329 110.86 -15.23 -51.03
N GLU A 330 109.90 -14.53 -50.44
CA GLU A 330 109.54 -13.16 -50.85
C GLU A 330 110.71 -12.19 -50.68
N ALA A 331 111.45 -12.28 -49.57
CA ALA A 331 112.66 -11.48 -49.36
C ALA A 331 113.73 -11.78 -50.41
N LEU A 332 113.98 -13.06 -50.69
CA LEU A 332 114.92 -13.49 -51.72
C LEU A 332 114.51 -13.03 -53.13
N ALA A 333 113.21 -13.10 -53.46
CA ALA A 333 112.68 -12.63 -54.73
C ALA A 333 112.80 -11.10 -54.87
N ALA A 334 112.59 -10.35 -53.79
CA ALA A 334 112.80 -8.90 -53.76
C ALA A 334 114.29 -8.54 -53.94
N GLU A 335 115.20 -9.29 -53.31
CA GLU A 335 116.64 -9.12 -53.52
C GLU A 335 117.06 -9.45 -54.97
N TYR A 336 116.54 -10.54 -55.52
CA TYR A 336 116.77 -10.92 -56.91
C TYR A 336 116.21 -9.86 -57.88
N GLY A 337 115.02 -9.32 -57.61
CA GLY A 337 114.41 -8.22 -58.35
C GLY A 337 115.30 -6.98 -58.37
N LYS A 338 115.78 -6.55 -57.20
CA LYS A 338 116.75 -5.43 -57.08
C LYS A 338 118.05 -5.71 -57.85
N LEU A 339 118.55 -6.94 -57.81
CA LEU A 339 119.74 -7.32 -58.58
C LEU A 339 119.48 -7.23 -60.09
N ARG A 340 118.30 -7.68 -60.54
CA ARG A 340 117.91 -7.64 -61.95
C ARG A 340 117.79 -6.21 -62.46
N GLU A 341 117.17 -5.32 -61.70
CA GLU A 341 117.11 -3.89 -62.01
C GLU A 341 118.53 -3.28 -62.08
N LYS A 342 119.41 -3.59 -61.12
CA LYS A 342 120.81 -3.15 -61.18
C LYS A 342 121.54 -3.67 -62.41
N ILE A 343 121.29 -4.93 -62.81
CA ILE A 343 121.86 -5.51 -64.04
C ILE A 343 121.31 -4.79 -65.27
N GLU A 344 120.02 -4.47 -65.31
CA GLU A 344 119.41 -3.72 -66.41
C GLU A 344 119.93 -2.29 -66.50
N ILE A 345 120.06 -1.57 -65.38
CA ILE A 345 120.67 -0.24 -65.35
C ILE A 345 122.12 -0.30 -65.83
N LYS A 346 122.91 -1.28 -65.38
CA LYS A 346 124.28 -1.47 -65.86
C LYS A 346 124.34 -1.81 -67.35
N LYS A 347 123.45 -2.68 -67.85
CA LYS A 347 123.33 -2.98 -69.29
C LYS A 347 122.87 -1.77 -70.09
N TRP A 348 121.96 -0.97 -69.56
CA TRP A 348 121.49 0.27 -70.18
C TRP A 348 122.63 1.29 -70.26
N ALA A 349 123.34 1.52 -69.15
CA ALA A 349 124.52 2.38 -69.13
C ALA A 349 125.57 1.90 -70.13
N GLN A 350 125.83 0.58 -70.18
CA GLN A 350 126.76 -0.02 -71.14
C GLN A 350 126.32 0.23 -72.58
N LYS A 351 125.03 0.07 -72.91
CA LYS A 351 124.48 0.39 -74.24
C LYS A 351 124.63 1.87 -74.58
N GLU A 352 124.39 2.76 -73.62
CA GLU A 352 124.47 4.20 -73.83
C GLU A 352 125.91 4.69 -74.03
N PHE A 353 126.86 4.13 -73.27
CA PHE A 353 128.30 4.36 -73.51
C PHE A 353 128.76 3.80 -74.86
N THR A 354 128.22 2.67 -75.33
CA THR A 354 128.56 2.15 -76.67
C THR A 354 127.96 2.96 -77.82
N LYS A 355 126.85 3.67 -77.60
CA LYS A 355 126.23 4.53 -78.63
C LYS A 355 126.96 5.87 -78.83
N TYR A 356 127.71 6.33 -77.84
CA TYR A 356 128.53 7.55 -77.94
C TYR A 356 129.96 7.30 -78.47
N ASN A 357 130.27 6.07 -78.89
CA ASN A 357 131.57 5.68 -79.44
C ASN A 357 131.47 5.05 -80.84
N ALA A 358 130.53 5.50 -81.67
CA ALA A 358 130.51 5.20 -83.11
C ALA A 358 130.30 6.48 -83.93
#